data_AF-P01127-F1
#
_entry.id   AF-P01127-F1
#
_cell.length_a   1.000
_cell.length_b   1.000
_cell.length_c   1.000
_cell.angle_alpha   90.00
_cell.angle_beta   90.00
_cell.angle_gamma   90.00
#
_symmetry.space_group_name_H-M   'P 1'
#
loop_
_entity.id
_entity.type
_entity.pdbx_description
1 polymer ?
#
loop_
_entity_poly.entity_id
_entity_poly.type
_entity_poly.pdbx_seq_one_letter_code
_entity_poly.pdbx_strand_id
1 'polypeptide(L)'
;MNRCWALFLSLCCYLRLVSAEGDPIPEELYEMLSDHSIRSFDDLQRLLHGDPGEEDGAELDLNMTRSHSGGELESLARGRRSLGSLTIAEPAMIAECKTRTEVFEISRRLIDRTNANFLVWPPCVEVQRCSGCCNNRNVQCRPTQVQLRPVQVRKIEIVRKKPIFKKATVTLEDHLACKCETVAAARPVTRSPGGSQEQRAKTPQTRVTIRTVRVRRPPKGKHRKFKHTHDKTALKETLGA
;
A
#
# COMPACT_ATOMS: atom_id res chain seq x y z
N MET A 1 35.68 -44.79 0.93
CA MET A 1 34.32 -44.26 1.19
C MET A 1 34.15 -42.74 1.03
N ASN A 2 35.20 -41.91 0.86
CA ASN A 2 35.04 -40.44 0.91
C ASN A 2 34.58 -39.78 -0.41
N ARG A 3 34.69 -40.47 -1.55
CA ARG A 3 34.35 -39.91 -2.87
C ARG A 3 32.85 -39.78 -3.14
N CYS A 4 32.03 -40.62 -2.51
CA CYS A 4 30.59 -40.63 -2.75
C CYS A 4 29.90 -39.42 -2.09
N TRP A 5 30.38 -38.98 -0.93
CA TRP A 5 29.84 -37.82 -0.21
C TRP A 5 30.11 -36.51 -0.96
N ALA A 6 31.27 -36.39 -1.62
CA ALA A 6 31.60 -35.22 -2.43
C ALA A 6 30.65 -35.04 -3.63
N LEU A 7 30.26 -36.15 -4.28
CA LEU A 7 29.32 -36.12 -5.39
C LEU A 7 27.91 -35.75 -4.95
N PHE A 8 27.45 -36.28 -3.81
CA PHE A 8 26.15 -35.92 -3.24
C PHE A 8 26.08 -34.44 -2.83
N LEU A 9 27.14 -33.93 -2.20
CA LEU A 9 27.21 -32.51 -1.85
C LEU A 9 27.25 -31.63 -3.10
N SER A 10 28.01 -32.01 -4.13
CA SER A 10 28.05 -31.30 -5.41
C SER A 10 26.69 -31.27 -6.10
N LEU A 11 25.97 -32.41 -6.16
CA LEU A 11 24.64 -32.51 -6.76
C LEU A 11 23.60 -31.71 -5.95
N CYS A 12 23.66 -31.75 -4.61
CA CYS A 12 22.81 -30.93 -3.75
C CYS A 12 23.07 -29.43 -3.95
N CYS A 13 24.33 -29.01 -4.06
CA CYS A 13 24.67 -27.62 -4.35
C CYS A 13 24.15 -27.20 -5.73
N TYR A 14 24.28 -28.06 -6.75
CA TYR A 14 23.80 -27.78 -8.09
C TYR A 14 22.27 -27.67 -8.14
N LEU A 15 21.55 -28.58 -7.48
CA LEU A 15 20.08 -28.52 -7.37
C LEU A 15 19.61 -27.29 -6.60
N ARG A 16 20.34 -26.88 -5.55
CA ARG A 16 20.05 -25.65 -4.81
C ARG A 16 20.31 -24.39 -5.64
N LEU A 17 21.34 -24.39 -6.47
CA LEU A 17 21.62 -23.31 -7.43
C LEU A 17 20.55 -23.24 -8.52
N VAL A 18 20.13 -24.39 -9.07
CA VAL A 18 19.13 -24.46 -10.16
C VAL A 18 17.71 -24.13 -9.67
N SER A 19 17.35 -24.45 -8.43
CA SER A 19 16.02 -24.11 -7.88
C SER A 19 15.89 -22.68 -7.32
N ALA A 20 16.99 -21.93 -7.20
CA ALA A 20 16.96 -20.66 -6.47
C ALA A 20 16.80 -19.41 -7.37
N GLU A 21 17.11 -19.50 -8.65
CA GLU A 21 17.14 -18.31 -9.52
C GLU A 21 16.19 -18.54 -10.71
N GLY A 22 14.93 -18.12 -10.57
CA GLY A 22 14.14 -17.83 -11.75
C GLY A 22 14.78 -16.66 -12.51
N ASP A 23 14.68 -16.64 -13.83
CA ASP A 23 15.28 -15.56 -14.62
C ASP A 23 14.83 -14.19 -14.09
N PRO A 24 15.76 -13.24 -13.88
CA PRO A 24 15.40 -11.93 -13.39
C PRO A 24 14.43 -11.27 -14.37
N ILE A 25 13.39 -10.62 -13.82
CA ILE A 25 12.42 -9.88 -14.63
C ILE A 25 13.19 -8.81 -15.43
N PRO A 26 13.08 -8.77 -16.77
CA PRO A 26 13.82 -7.82 -17.59
C PRO A 26 13.56 -6.37 -17.17
N GLU A 27 14.62 -5.56 -17.05
CA GLU A 27 14.53 -4.13 -16.71
C GLU A 27 13.62 -3.35 -17.66
N GLU A 28 13.57 -3.76 -18.93
CA GLU A 28 12.70 -3.18 -19.96
C GLU A 28 11.21 -3.26 -19.58
N LEU A 29 10.80 -4.37 -18.95
CA LEU A 29 9.43 -4.51 -18.46
C LEU A 29 9.13 -3.52 -17.35
N TYR A 30 10.10 -3.25 -16.47
CA TYR A 30 9.92 -2.27 -15.41
C TYR A 30 9.77 -0.84 -15.95
N GLU A 31 10.49 -0.49 -17.02
CA GLU A 31 10.33 0.78 -17.73
C GLU A 31 8.97 0.86 -18.44
N MET A 32 8.54 -0.19 -19.13
CA MET A 32 7.21 -0.24 -19.76
C MET A 32 6.07 -0.13 -18.74
N LEU A 33 6.18 -0.84 -17.61
CA LEU A 33 5.21 -0.75 -16.51
C LEU A 33 5.20 0.62 -15.85
N SER A 34 6.28 1.41 -15.95
CA SER A 34 6.33 2.75 -15.37
C SER A 34 5.40 3.73 -16.10
N ASP A 35 5.02 3.41 -17.34
CA ASP A 35 4.07 4.20 -18.11
C ASP A 35 2.65 4.13 -17.50
N HIS A 36 1.96 5.26 -17.56
CA HIS A 36 0.71 5.54 -16.87
C HIS A 36 -0.54 4.89 -17.50
N SER A 37 -0.34 4.08 -18.54
CA SER A 37 -1.37 3.50 -19.39
C SER A 37 -2.04 2.25 -18.80
N ILE A 38 -1.42 1.57 -17.84
CA ILE A 38 -1.96 0.32 -17.25
C ILE A 38 -2.94 0.63 -16.12
N ARG A 39 -4.22 0.28 -16.30
CA ARG A 39 -5.25 0.45 -15.26
C ARG A 39 -5.98 -0.85 -14.91
N SER A 40 -5.90 -1.85 -15.78
CA SER A 40 -6.56 -3.14 -15.65
C SER A 40 -5.59 -4.31 -15.88
N PHE A 41 -6.02 -5.52 -15.50
CA PHE A 41 -5.28 -6.74 -15.83
C PHE A 41 -5.21 -6.96 -17.34
N ASP A 42 -6.26 -6.59 -18.09
CA ASP A 42 -6.27 -6.70 -19.55
C ASP A 42 -5.21 -5.79 -20.20
N ASP A 43 -5.03 -4.56 -19.68
CA ASP A 43 -3.97 -3.66 -20.14
C ASP A 43 -2.58 -4.26 -19.88
N LEU A 44 -2.39 -4.85 -18.70
CA LEU A 44 -1.15 -5.54 -18.36
C LEU A 44 -0.92 -6.74 -19.27
N GLN A 45 -1.95 -7.53 -19.55
CA GLN A 45 -1.87 -8.68 -20.43
C GLN A 45 -1.52 -8.27 -21.86
N ARG A 46 -2.09 -7.18 -22.37
CA ARG A 46 -1.77 -6.61 -23.69
C ARG A 46 -0.33 -6.14 -23.77
N LEU A 47 0.18 -5.50 -22.72
CA LEU A 47 1.59 -5.07 -22.67
C LEU A 47 2.57 -6.26 -22.59
N LEU A 48 2.19 -7.33 -21.89
CA LEU A 48 3.06 -8.50 -21.73
C LEU A 48 3.08 -9.41 -22.96
N HIS A 49 1.96 -9.56 -23.67
CA HIS A 49 1.89 -10.48 -24.81
C HIS A 49 2.33 -9.85 -26.14
N GLY A 50 2.55 -8.52 -26.19
CA GLY A 50 2.77 -7.82 -27.43
C GLY A 50 1.55 -7.92 -28.37
N ASP A 51 1.41 -6.98 -29.30
CA ASP A 51 0.43 -7.13 -30.36
C ASP A 51 0.90 -8.25 -31.29
N PRO A 52 0.13 -9.33 -31.55
CA PRO A 52 0.39 -10.20 -32.68
C PRO A 52 -0.05 -9.47 -33.97
N GLY A 53 0.63 -8.38 -34.31
CA GLY A 53 0.63 -7.77 -35.64
C GLY A 53 2.03 -8.00 -36.20
N GLU A 54 2.27 -8.76 -37.25
CA GLU A 54 1.46 -9.12 -38.40
C GLU A 54 1.67 -10.62 -38.70
N GLU A 55 0.73 -11.50 -38.36
CA GLU A 55 0.64 -12.80 -39.06
C GLU A 55 -0.13 -12.56 -40.37
N ASP A 56 0.55 -11.88 -41.31
CA ASP A 56 0.20 -11.93 -42.73
C ASP A 56 0.89 -13.16 -43.35
N GLY A 57 0.07 -14.11 -43.80
CA GLY A 57 0.49 -15.13 -44.77
C GLY A 57 1.27 -16.33 -44.23
N ALA A 58 0.56 -17.39 -43.84
CA ALA A 58 0.66 -18.71 -44.51
C ALA A 58 0.00 -19.83 -43.68
N GLU A 59 -1.10 -20.36 -44.21
CA GLU A 59 -1.31 -21.80 -44.33
C GLU A 59 -1.18 -22.66 -43.05
N LEU A 60 -2.27 -22.74 -42.28
CA LEU A 60 -2.55 -23.93 -41.44
C LEU A 60 -3.78 -24.64 -41.98
N ASP A 61 -3.61 -25.21 -43.17
CA ASP A 61 -4.37 -26.38 -43.58
C ASP A 61 -3.57 -27.64 -43.26
N LEU A 62 -4.29 -28.72 -42.99
CA LEU A 62 -3.85 -30.12 -42.92
C LEU A 62 -3.62 -30.72 -41.53
N ASN A 63 -4.70 -31.38 -41.11
CA ASN A 63 -4.74 -32.82 -40.79
C ASN A 63 -4.05 -33.29 -39.51
N MET A 64 -4.82 -33.97 -38.65
CA MET A 64 -4.90 -35.44 -38.71
C MET A 64 -5.35 -36.00 -37.34
N THR A 65 -6.60 -36.51 -37.31
CA THR A 65 -7.12 -37.63 -36.48
C THR A 65 -7.07 -37.54 -34.94
N ARG A 66 -7.94 -38.17 -34.15
CA ARG A 66 -9.25 -38.85 -34.27
C ARG A 66 -9.40 -39.60 -32.92
N SER A 67 -10.56 -39.40 -32.27
CA SER A 67 -11.19 -40.32 -31.30
C SER A 67 -10.51 -40.48 -29.92
N HIS A 68 -11.20 -40.64 -28.78
CA HIS A 68 -12.43 -41.37 -28.52
C HIS A 68 -13.23 -40.79 -27.34
N SER A 69 -14.54 -40.78 -27.51
CA SER A 69 -15.59 -40.60 -26.51
C SER A 69 -15.63 -41.75 -25.48
N GLY A 70 -16.10 -41.47 -24.27
CA GLY A 70 -16.63 -42.52 -23.40
C GLY A 70 -16.82 -42.10 -21.94
N GLY A 71 -18.06 -42.16 -21.44
CA GLY A 71 -18.31 -42.46 -20.03
C GLY A 71 -19.22 -41.52 -19.23
N GLU A 72 -20.50 -41.51 -19.58
CA GLU A 72 -21.62 -41.20 -18.67
C GLU A 72 -21.52 -42.00 -17.36
N LEU A 73 -21.65 -41.35 -16.20
CA LEU A 73 -22.34 -41.96 -15.05
C LEU A 73 -22.93 -40.87 -14.16
N GLU A 74 -24.23 -40.70 -14.32
CA GLU A 74 -25.11 -40.07 -13.35
C GLU A 74 -24.96 -40.76 -11.99
N SER A 75 -24.68 -39.97 -10.95
CA SER A 75 -24.79 -40.42 -9.56
C SER A 75 -25.37 -39.29 -8.70
N LEU A 76 -26.70 -39.29 -8.66
CA LEU A 76 -27.46 -39.32 -7.40
C LEU A 76 -27.19 -38.19 -6.39
N ALA A 77 -28.13 -37.25 -6.40
CA ALA A 77 -28.97 -36.94 -5.24
C ALA A 77 -28.28 -36.68 -3.89
N ARG A 78 -28.06 -35.39 -3.57
CA ARG A 78 -28.55 -34.84 -2.29
C ARG A 78 -28.56 -33.32 -2.31
N GLY A 79 -29.76 -32.79 -2.07
CA GLY A 79 -30.04 -31.36 -2.02
C GLY A 79 -29.05 -30.59 -1.16
N ARG A 80 -28.41 -29.60 -1.78
CA ARG A 80 -27.73 -28.54 -1.05
C ARG A 80 -28.27 -27.23 -1.58
N ARG A 81 -29.11 -26.59 -0.76
CA ARG A 81 -29.57 -25.22 -0.94
C ARG A 81 -28.34 -24.30 -0.89
N SER A 82 -27.65 -24.12 -2.01
CA SER A 82 -26.65 -23.06 -2.15
C SER A 82 -27.32 -21.83 -2.75
N LEU A 83 -28.09 -21.12 -1.91
CA LEU A 83 -28.33 -19.68 -2.07
C LEU A 83 -27.04 -18.95 -1.66
N GLY A 84 -25.98 -19.22 -2.39
CA GLY A 84 -24.85 -18.33 -2.51
C GLY A 84 -24.82 -18.04 -4.00
N SER A 85 -25.15 -16.81 -4.38
CA SER A 85 -24.77 -16.29 -5.69
C SER A 85 -23.37 -16.82 -5.97
N LEU A 86 -23.16 -17.54 -7.09
CA LEU A 86 -21.82 -17.86 -7.56
C LEU A 86 -21.10 -16.52 -7.57
N THR A 87 -20.31 -16.24 -6.53
CA THR A 87 -19.74 -14.92 -6.32
C THR A 87 -18.62 -14.82 -7.32
N ILE A 88 -18.96 -14.39 -8.53
CA ILE A 88 -18.02 -13.92 -9.53
C ILE A 88 -17.21 -12.85 -8.80
N ALA A 89 -15.95 -13.15 -8.52
CA ALA A 89 -15.06 -12.20 -7.88
C ALA A 89 -14.84 -11.05 -8.87
N GLU A 90 -15.22 -9.85 -8.47
CA GLU A 90 -14.93 -8.64 -9.25
C GLU A 90 -13.40 -8.46 -9.32
N PRO A 91 -12.85 -8.17 -10.50
CA PRO A 91 -11.42 -7.88 -10.64
C PRO A 91 -10.99 -6.74 -9.71
N ALA A 92 -9.83 -6.91 -9.06
CA ALA A 92 -9.30 -5.86 -8.20
C ALA A 92 -8.87 -4.65 -9.05
N MET A 93 -9.36 -3.47 -8.70
CA MET A 93 -8.94 -2.21 -9.32
C MET A 93 -7.78 -1.58 -8.55
N ILE A 94 -6.78 -1.07 -9.28
CA ILE A 94 -5.65 -0.37 -8.67
C ILE A 94 -6.11 0.93 -8.01
N ALA A 95 -5.59 1.22 -6.83
CA ALA A 95 -5.77 2.53 -6.21
C ALA A 95 -4.88 3.56 -6.93
N GLU A 96 -5.42 4.24 -7.94
CA GLU A 96 -4.68 5.22 -8.75
C GLU A 96 -3.96 6.28 -7.90
N CYS A 97 -2.79 6.73 -8.36
CA CYS A 97 -2.04 7.85 -7.77
C CYS A 97 -2.80 9.17 -7.99
N LYS A 98 -3.54 9.62 -6.98
CA LYS A 98 -4.31 10.88 -7.01
C LYS A 98 -4.49 11.49 -5.62
N THR A 99 -5.01 12.70 -5.59
CA THR A 99 -5.36 13.40 -4.34
C THR A 99 -6.57 12.72 -3.71
N ARG A 100 -6.49 12.48 -2.40
CA ARG A 100 -7.60 11.99 -1.58
C ARG A 100 -7.62 12.76 -0.26
N THR A 101 -8.79 12.84 0.35
CA THR A 101 -8.94 13.44 1.68
C THR A 101 -8.33 12.52 2.73
N GLU A 102 -7.39 13.07 3.51
CA GLU A 102 -6.77 12.44 4.67
C GLU A 102 -7.10 13.27 5.93
N VAL A 103 -7.14 12.60 7.08
CA VAL A 103 -7.33 13.25 8.38
C VAL A 103 -5.98 13.67 8.95
N PHE A 104 -5.79 14.96 9.14
CA PHE A 104 -4.60 15.53 9.77
C PHE A 104 -4.86 15.86 11.24
N GLU A 105 -4.12 15.21 12.14
CA GLU A 105 -4.14 15.54 13.57
C GLU A 105 -3.33 16.82 13.84
N ILE A 106 -3.96 17.82 14.45
CA ILE A 106 -3.30 19.07 14.82
C ILE A 106 -2.51 18.84 16.11
N SER A 107 -1.26 18.42 15.93
CA SER A 107 -0.38 18.14 17.07
C SER A 107 -0.14 19.39 17.91
N ARG A 108 -0.12 19.22 19.24
CA ARG A 108 0.14 20.29 20.21
C ARG A 108 1.47 21.00 19.93
N ARG A 109 2.47 20.23 19.48
CA ARG A 109 3.81 20.72 19.12
C ARG A 109 3.82 21.70 17.94
N LEU A 110 2.80 21.70 17.08
CA LEU A 110 2.67 22.67 15.99
C LEU A 110 2.25 24.04 16.49
N ILE A 111 1.51 24.11 17.60
CA ILE A 111 0.97 25.36 18.15
C ILE A 111 1.93 25.96 19.16
N ASP A 112 2.40 25.16 20.11
CA ASP A 112 3.31 25.60 21.16
C ASP A 112 4.16 24.42 21.62
N ARG A 113 5.47 24.55 21.47
CA ARG A 113 6.45 23.52 21.85
C ARG A 113 6.82 23.57 23.33
N THR A 114 6.57 24.69 24.01
CA THR A 114 7.07 24.98 25.35
C THR A 114 6.09 24.56 26.44
N ASN A 115 4.79 24.64 26.15
CA ASN A 115 3.73 24.43 27.11
C ASN A 115 3.01 23.10 26.85
N ALA A 116 2.58 22.41 27.91
CA ALA A 116 1.77 21.18 27.82
C ALA A 116 0.44 21.29 28.58
N ASN A 117 0.01 22.50 28.94
CA ASN A 117 -1.21 22.80 29.71
C ASN A 117 -2.26 23.48 28.82
N PHE A 118 -2.42 23.00 27.59
CA PHE A 118 -3.46 23.45 26.68
C PHE A 118 -4.08 22.32 25.84
N LEU A 119 -5.32 22.54 25.44
CA LEU A 119 -6.05 21.73 24.46
C LEU A 119 -6.18 22.48 23.14
N VAL A 120 -6.41 21.75 22.06
CA VAL A 120 -6.55 22.27 20.71
C VAL A 120 -7.94 21.91 20.18
N TRP A 121 -8.62 22.89 19.59
CA TRP A 121 -9.93 22.67 18.96
C TRP A 121 -10.00 23.30 17.57
N PRO A 122 -10.39 22.55 16.51
CA PRO A 122 -10.64 21.10 16.50
C PRO A 122 -9.34 20.27 16.65
N PRO A 123 -9.41 19.00 17.09
CA PRO A 123 -8.22 18.14 17.22
C PRO A 123 -7.68 17.64 15.87
N CYS A 124 -8.55 17.49 14.87
CA CYS A 124 -8.19 17.03 13.52
C CYS A 124 -8.90 17.87 12.46
N VAL A 125 -8.31 17.92 11.26
CA VAL A 125 -8.85 18.61 10.08
C VAL A 125 -8.62 17.78 8.83
N GLU A 126 -9.40 18.02 7.79
CA GLU A 126 -9.19 17.40 6.48
C GLU A 126 -8.10 18.12 5.68
N VAL A 127 -7.25 17.32 5.05
CA VAL A 127 -6.21 17.76 4.10
C VAL A 127 -6.26 16.93 2.83
N GLN A 128 -5.84 17.51 1.72
CA GLN A 128 -5.66 16.80 0.46
C GLN A 128 -4.26 16.20 0.39
N ARG A 129 -4.15 14.89 0.18
CA ARG A 129 -2.86 14.19 0.10
C ARG A 129 -2.81 13.22 -1.06
N CYS A 130 -1.63 13.14 -1.67
CA CYS A 130 -1.34 12.16 -2.71
C CYS A 130 -1.26 10.78 -2.09
N SER A 131 -2.07 9.87 -2.60
CA SER A 131 -2.14 8.48 -2.17
C SER A 131 -2.39 7.58 -3.38
N GLY A 132 -2.27 6.26 -3.16
CA GLY A 132 -2.39 5.27 -4.21
C GLY A 132 -1.06 4.64 -4.59
N CYS A 133 -1.11 3.82 -5.62
CA CYS A 133 -0.01 3.03 -6.11
C CYS A 133 0.33 3.43 -7.54
N CYS A 134 1.59 3.20 -7.89
CA CYS A 134 2.06 3.17 -9.26
C CYS A 134 2.31 1.71 -9.64
N ASN A 135 2.35 1.41 -10.93
CA ASN A 135 2.46 0.04 -11.44
C ASN A 135 3.80 -0.63 -11.08
N ASN A 136 4.88 0.13 -11.06
CA ASN A 136 6.22 -0.36 -10.72
C ASN A 136 6.68 0.14 -9.33
N ARG A 137 7.50 -0.66 -8.64
CA ARG A 137 8.15 -0.31 -7.37
C ARG A 137 9.23 0.77 -7.51
N ASN A 138 9.77 0.95 -8.71
CA ASN A 138 10.77 1.97 -9.00
C ASN A 138 10.16 3.38 -9.12
N VAL A 139 8.84 3.49 -9.17
CA VAL A 139 8.12 4.78 -9.17
C VAL A 139 7.33 4.96 -7.88
N GLN A 140 7.23 6.20 -7.40
CA GLN A 140 6.45 6.56 -6.22
C GLN A 140 5.45 7.65 -6.54
N CYS A 141 4.26 7.55 -5.94
CA CYS A 141 3.24 8.59 -6.04
C CYS A 141 3.68 9.81 -5.23
N ARG A 142 3.99 10.92 -5.91
CA ARG A 142 4.51 12.15 -5.32
C ARG A 142 3.64 13.37 -5.71
N PRO A 143 3.55 14.39 -4.85
CA PRO A 143 2.86 15.63 -5.20
C PRO A 143 3.65 16.42 -6.25
N THR A 144 2.97 16.87 -7.29
CA THR A 144 3.50 17.80 -8.31
C THR A 144 3.25 19.25 -7.93
N GLN A 145 2.15 19.51 -7.23
CA GLN A 145 1.74 20.85 -6.81
C GLN A 145 1.21 20.80 -5.38
N VAL A 146 1.66 21.74 -4.54
CA VAL A 146 1.26 21.87 -3.14
C VAL A 146 0.71 23.28 -2.89
N GLN A 147 -0.28 23.37 -2.01
CA GLN A 147 -0.87 24.60 -1.53
C GLN A 147 -0.77 24.68 -0.02
N LEU A 148 -0.25 25.81 0.47
CA LEU A 148 -0.22 26.11 1.89
C LEU A 148 -1.49 26.87 2.27
N ARG A 149 -2.30 26.28 3.14
CA ARG A 149 -3.58 26.85 3.59
C ARG A 149 -3.52 27.17 5.09
N PRO A 150 -3.45 28.46 5.49
CA PRO A 150 -3.52 28.82 6.90
C PRO A 150 -4.95 28.63 7.42
N VAL A 151 -5.09 27.94 8.55
CA VAL A 151 -6.36 27.77 9.27
C VAL A 151 -6.23 28.29 10.70
N GLN A 152 -7.31 28.87 11.23
CA GLN A 152 -7.36 29.30 12.62
C GLN A 152 -7.94 28.19 13.50
N VAL A 153 -7.23 27.85 14.57
CA VAL A 153 -7.66 26.91 15.60
C VAL A 153 -7.69 27.60 16.96
N ARG A 154 -8.40 27.00 17.92
CA ARG A 154 -8.48 27.49 19.29
C ARG A 154 -7.47 26.74 20.16
N LYS A 155 -6.61 27.50 20.85
CA LYS A 155 -5.76 27.04 21.95
C LYS A 155 -6.49 27.33 23.26
N ILE A 156 -6.85 26.28 24.00
CA ILE A 156 -7.57 26.36 25.27
C ILE A 156 -6.58 26.07 26.39
N GLU A 157 -6.01 27.11 26.98
CA GLU A 157 -5.07 26.98 28.10
C GLU A 157 -5.85 26.84 29.43
N ILE A 158 -5.42 25.95 30.31
CA ILE A 158 -6.03 25.81 31.64
C ILE A 158 -5.11 26.47 32.67
N VAL A 159 -5.53 27.62 33.19
CA VAL A 159 -4.79 28.40 34.19
C VAL A 159 -5.66 28.56 35.42
N ARG A 160 -5.19 28.08 36.59
CA ARG A 160 -5.94 28.14 37.87
C ARG A 160 -7.38 27.60 37.76
N LYS A 161 -7.55 26.43 37.12
CA LYS A 161 -8.85 25.78 36.84
C LYS A 161 -9.83 26.59 35.98
N LYS A 162 -9.41 27.70 35.37
CA LYS A 162 -10.20 28.49 34.43
C LYS A 162 -9.65 28.34 33.01
N PRO A 163 -10.51 28.11 31.99
CA PRO A 163 -10.06 28.04 30.61
C PRO A 163 -9.80 29.44 30.05
N ILE A 164 -8.67 29.61 29.37
CA ILE A 164 -8.30 30.81 28.61
C ILE A 164 -8.28 30.43 27.13
N PHE A 165 -9.11 31.12 26.34
CA PHE A 165 -9.23 30.89 24.91
C PHE A 165 -8.30 31.82 24.13
N LYS A 166 -7.38 31.24 23.37
CA LYS A 166 -6.49 31.95 22.45
C LYS A 166 -6.70 31.42 21.03
N LYS A 167 -6.47 32.26 20.03
CA LYS A 167 -6.42 31.84 18.63
C LYS A 167 -4.98 31.47 18.26
N ALA A 168 -4.82 30.41 17.50
CA ALA A 168 -3.54 30.03 16.90
C ALA A 168 -3.76 29.76 15.41
N THR A 169 -2.79 30.12 14.58
CA THR A 169 -2.83 29.82 13.14
C THR A 169 -1.95 28.62 12.87
N VAL A 170 -2.49 27.63 12.17
CA VAL A 170 -1.76 26.42 11.72
C VAL A 170 -1.77 26.42 10.20
N THR A 171 -0.61 26.23 9.58
CA THR A 171 -0.50 26.10 8.11
C THR A 171 -0.63 24.63 7.74
N LEU A 172 -1.67 24.31 6.96
CA LEU A 172 -1.88 22.99 6.38
C LEU A 172 -1.23 22.91 4.99
N GLU A 173 -0.75 21.73 4.64
CA GLU A 173 -0.22 21.43 3.31
C GLU A 173 -1.20 20.50 2.58
N ASP A 174 -1.80 21.04 1.52
CA ASP A 174 -2.72 20.36 0.63
C ASP A 174 -1.99 20.04 -0.69
N HIS A 175 -2.02 18.79 -1.12
CA HIS A 175 -1.54 18.38 -2.43
C HIS A 175 -2.65 18.66 -3.47
N LEU A 176 -2.33 19.41 -4.52
CA LEU A 176 -3.28 19.75 -5.59
C LEU A 176 -3.21 18.79 -6.78
N ALA A 177 -2.03 18.24 -7.07
CA ALA A 177 -1.81 17.30 -8.16
C ALA A 177 -0.75 16.25 -7.77
N CYS A 178 -0.87 15.05 -8.32
CA CYS A 178 0.02 13.92 -8.05
C CYS A 178 0.54 13.31 -9.36
N LYS A 179 1.74 12.75 -9.33
CA LYS A 179 2.28 11.94 -10.44
C LYS A 179 3.11 10.78 -9.89
N CYS A 180 3.22 9.72 -10.70
CA CYS A 180 4.21 8.68 -10.47
C CYS A 180 5.58 9.21 -10.94
N GLU A 181 6.54 9.25 -10.01
CA GLU A 181 7.89 9.75 -10.27
C GLU A 181 8.91 8.65 -10.00
N THR A 182 9.86 8.46 -10.92
CA THR A 182 10.93 7.48 -10.78
C THR A 182 11.81 7.83 -9.59
N VAL A 183 11.91 6.91 -8.65
CA VAL A 183 12.82 7.01 -7.52
C VAL A 183 14.18 6.60 -8.05
N ALA A 184 15.04 7.57 -8.33
CA ALA A 184 16.42 7.28 -8.69
C ALA A 184 17.01 6.33 -7.63
N ALA A 185 17.36 5.10 -8.05
CA ALA A 185 18.15 4.21 -7.22
C ALA A 185 19.39 4.99 -6.80
N ALA A 186 19.61 5.13 -5.49
CA ALA A 186 20.76 5.87 -4.99
C ALA A 186 22.01 5.32 -5.67
N ARG A 187 22.66 6.14 -6.52
CA ARG A 187 23.89 5.78 -7.19
C ARG A 187 24.85 5.20 -6.14
N PRO A 188 25.47 4.04 -6.36
CA PRO A 188 26.46 3.53 -5.44
C PRO A 188 27.60 4.56 -5.38
N VAL A 189 27.74 5.22 -4.24
CA VAL A 189 28.84 6.17 -3.99
C VAL A 189 30.11 5.35 -3.90
N THR A 190 30.87 5.29 -4.99
CA THR A 190 32.28 4.89 -4.97
C THR A 190 33.03 5.88 -4.09
N ARG A 191 33.32 5.49 -2.85
CA ARG A 191 34.14 6.25 -1.91
C ARG A 191 35.59 6.24 -2.40
N SER A 192 36.05 7.34 -2.99
CA SER A 192 37.47 7.65 -3.05
C SER A 192 37.91 8.28 -1.72
N PRO A 193 39.02 7.81 -1.09
CA PRO A 193 39.47 8.32 0.20
C PRO A 193 40.29 9.61 0.01
N GLY A 194 39.88 10.70 0.66
CA GLY A 194 40.72 11.90 0.75
C GLY A 194 40.06 13.09 1.46
N GLY A 195 40.58 13.45 2.64
CA GLY A 195 40.65 14.85 3.13
C GLY A 195 39.46 15.44 3.89
N SER A 196 39.57 15.38 5.23
CA SER A 196 39.09 16.26 6.31
C SER A 196 38.24 17.53 6.06
N GLN A 197 37.34 17.77 7.04
CA GLN A 197 36.61 19.00 7.47
C GLN A 197 35.27 19.34 6.76
N GLU A 198 34.09 19.08 7.37
CA GLU A 198 33.34 19.91 8.34
C GLU A 198 32.42 20.93 7.59
N GLN A 199 31.09 21.07 7.71
CA GLN A 199 30.02 20.79 8.68
C GLN A 199 28.67 20.82 7.87
N ARG A 200 27.86 19.75 7.85
CA ARG A 200 26.57 19.57 8.57
C ARG A 200 25.41 20.53 8.22
N ALA A 201 24.41 20.02 7.50
CA ALA A 201 22.98 20.13 7.85
C ALA A 201 22.17 19.02 7.18
N LYS A 202 21.44 18.22 7.97
CA LYS A 202 20.81 16.94 7.63
C LYS A 202 19.28 17.10 7.74
N THR A 203 18.55 16.93 6.64
CA THR A 203 17.08 16.85 6.64
C THR A 203 16.67 15.37 6.63
N PRO A 204 15.76 14.91 7.53
CA PRO A 204 15.43 13.50 7.63
C PRO A 204 14.41 13.12 6.54
N GLN A 205 14.79 12.21 5.63
CA GLN A 205 13.85 11.56 4.74
C GLN A 205 12.98 10.59 5.55
N THR A 206 11.68 10.87 5.61
CA THR A 206 10.67 10.03 6.26
C THR A 206 10.48 8.77 5.42
N ARG A 207 11.15 7.67 5.82
CA ARG A 207 10.98 6.35 5.21
C ARG A 207 9.64 5.76 5.66
N VAL A 208 8.61 5.81 4.80
CA VAL A 208 7.34 5.13 5.05
C VAL A 208 7.62 3.63 5.05
N THR A 209 7.59 3.02 6.22
CA THR A 209 7.76 1.56 6.36
C THR A 209 6.38 0.94 6.24
N ILE A 210 6.15 0.15 5.18
CA ILE A 210 4.92 -0.64 5.04
C ILE A 210 4.92 -1.68 6.17
N ARG A 211 4.18 -1.40 7.25
CA ARG A 211 3.94 -2.38 8.32
C ARG A 211 2.89 -3.38 7.81
N THR A 212 3.32 -4.59 7.48
CA THR A 212 2.41 -5.71 7.30
C THR A 212 1.77 -6.06 8.64
N VAL A 213 0.53 -5.60 8.86
CA VAL A 213 -0.25 -5.97 10.04
C VAL A 213 -0.70 -7.41 9.85
N ARG A 214 -0.01 -8.37 10.49
CA ARG A 214 -0.55 -9.72 10.67
C ARG A 214 -1.75 -9.64 11.61
N VAL A 215 -2.96 -9.68 11.06
CA VAL A 215 -4.20 -9.80 11.83
C VAL A 215 -4.20 -11.17 12.50
N ARG A 216 -3.80 -11.24 13.78
CA ARG A 216 -4.02 -12.43 14.60
C ARG A 216 -5.51 -12.52 14.91
N ARG A 217 -6.18 -13.60 14.46
CA ARG A 217 -7.56 -13.92 14.88
C ARG A 217 -7.64 -13.94 16.41
N PRO A 218 -8.60 -13.25 17.04
CA PRO A 218 -8.85 -13.41 18.46
C PRO A 218 -9.21 -14.87 18.76
N PRO A 219 -8.68 -15.48 19.85
CA PRO A 219 -9.13 -16.79 20.28
C PRO A 219 -10.61 -16.71 20.67
N LYS A 220 -11.40 -17.73 20.28
CA LYS A 220 -12.83 -17.85 20.61
C LYS A 220 -13.01 -18.00 22.12
N GLY A 221 -13.09 -16.86 22.83
CA GLY A 221 -13.40 -16.79 24.25
C GLY A 221 -14.89 -17.01 24.51
N LYS A 222 -15.20 -17.89 25.47
CA LYS A 222 -16.57 -18.27 25.86
C LYS A 222 -17.39 -17.04 26.26
N HIS A 223 -18.63 -16.97 25.75
CA HIS A 223 -19.65 -15.97 26.10
C HIS A 223 -19.73 -15.77 27.63
N ARG A 224 -19.23 -14.63 28.13
CA ARG A 224 -19.47 -14.20 29.51
C ARG A 224 -20.60 -13.17 29.47
N LYS A 225 -21.78 -13.55 29.98
CA LYS A 225 -22.95 -12.67 30.10
C LYS A 225 -22.55 -11.42 30.89
N PHE A 226 -22.41 -10.28 30.22
CA PHE A 226 -22.25 -9.00 30.88
C PHE A 226 -23.64 -8.57 31.39
N LYS A 227 -23.80 -8.44 32.71
CA LYS A 227 -25.00 -7.84 33.29
C LYS A 227 -25.02 -6.36 32.89
N HIS A 228 -26.11 -5.96 32.25
CA HIS A 228 -26.39 -4.57 31.89
C HIS A 228 -26.72 -3.80 33.18
N THR A 229 -25.82 -2.95 33.66
CA THR A 229 -26.18 -1.89 34.62
C THR A 229 -26.38 -0.61 33.83
N HIS A 230 -27.60 -0.10 33.90
CA HIS A 230 -28.08 1.05 33.15
C HIS A 230 -27.74 2.33 33.92
N ASP A 231 -26.61 2.98 33.58
CA ASP A 231 -26.37 4.35 34.02
C ASP A 231 -26.36 5.28 32.81
N LYS A 232 -27.59 5.54 32.31
CA LYS A 232 -27.87 6.40 31.15
C LYS A 232 -27.79 7.88 31.51
N THR A 233 -27.38 8.20 32.73
CA THR A 233 -27.42 9.54 33.31
C THR A 233 -26.06 10.25 33.31
N ALA A 234 -24.94 9.52 33.22
CA ALA A 234 -23.60 10.14 33.25
C ALA A 234 -23.03 10.52 31.86
N LEU A 235 -23.58 10.00 30.76
CA LEU A 235 -23.03 10.22 29.41
C LEU A 235 -23.72 11.36 28.61
N LYS A 236 -24.76 11.97 29.19
CA LYS A 236 -25.53 13.04 28.54
C LYS A 236 -25.07 14.46 28.93
N GLU A 237 -24.28 14.60 30.00
CA GLU A 237 -23.71 15.90 30.41
C GLU A 237 -22.38 16.24 29.74
N THR A 238 -21.66 15.25 29.19
CA THR A 238 -20.37 15.50 28.50
C THR A 238 -20.51 15.81 27.01
N LEU A 239 -21.72 15.70 26.45
CA LEU A 239 -22.04 15.94 25.04
C LEU A 239 -23.18 16.94 24.84
N GLY A 240 -23.38 17.83 25.82
CA GLY A 240 -24.42 18.86 25.77
C GLY A 240 -24.22 19.86 24.63
N ALA A 241 -25.18 19.83 23.68
CA ALA A 241 -25.53 20.81 22.66
C ALA A 241 -24.46 21.16 21.60
#